data_AF-A0A7C2PAD2-F1
#
_entry.id   AF-A0A7C2PAD2-F1
#
_cell.length_a   1.000
_cell.length_b   1.000
_cell.length_c   1.000
_cell.angle_alpha   90.00
_cell.angle_beta   90.00
_cell.angle_gamma   90.00
#
_symmetry.space_group_name_H-M   'P 1'
#
loop_
_entity.id
_entity.type
_entity.pdbx_description
1 polymer ?
#
loop_
_entity_poly.entity_id
_entity_poly.type
_entity_poly.pdbx_seq_one_letter_code
_entity_poly.pdbx_strand_id
1 'polypeptide(L)'
;MIPGIPGEAHDAIQAWYAAAPYIAGWTQNFWVFPPTYSDILWGGSSLAGILGGIPGGPLNVITHSHGGNVAILATHTLGWARQLRTLVNLGTPINWDLPGALGGPGSYWRCQISSTADWVQFIGASPVQIANFVYSIYQSVQGAVAAFAALASGDYYGALAYFQYSVFEVIVAEFWWRSTKEEVVGPTLWFSGLSHFDLHSAAVWNTIAPYCG
;
A
#
# COMPACT_ATOMS: atom_id res chain seq x y z
N MET A 1 -2.95 -24.86 -4.22
CA MET A 1 -3.44 -23.62 -4.86
C MET A 1 -3.72 -22.64 -3.72
N ILE A 2 -2.96 -21.55 -3.61
CA ILE A 2 -3.25 -20.51 -2.60
C ILE A 2 -4.54 -19.82 -3.07
N PRO A 3 -5.59 -19.72 -2.24
CA PRO A 3 -6.78 -18.97 -2.61
C PRO A 3 -6.40 -17.51 -2.90
N GLY A 4 -6.69 -16.99 -4.09
CA GLY A 4 -6.64 -15.55 -4.35
C GLY A 4 -5.67 -15.03 -5.42
N ILE A 5 -4.89 -15.89 -6.09
CA ILE A 5 -4.32 -15.53 -7.40
C ILE A 5 -5.23 -16.16 -8.46
N PRO A 6 -6.01 -15.39 -9.23
CA PRO A 6 -6.68 -15.94 -10.40
C PRO A 6 -5.61 -16.59 -11.28
N GLY A 7 -5.80 -17.84 -11.72
CA GLY A 7 -4.81 -18.54 -12.56
C GLY A 7 -4.33 -17.69 -13.74
N GLU A 8 -5.21 -16.84 -14.26
CA GLU A 8 -4.91 -15.87 -15.32
C GLU A 8 -3.80 -14.87 -14.98
N ALA A 9 -3.73 -14.35 -13.74
CA ALA A 9 -2.70 -13.40 -13.34
C ALA A 9 -1.33 -14.08 -13.24
N HIS A 10 -1.32 -15.31 -12.73
CA HIS A 10 -0.13 -16.15 -12.70
C HIS A 10 0.41 -16.43 -14.11
N ASP A 11 -0.47 -16.80 -15.05
CA ASP A 11 -0.08 -17.10 -16.42
C ASP A 11 0.46 -15.87 -17.16
N ALA A 12 -0.13 -14.69 -16.90
CA ALA A 12 0.35 -13.42 -17.45
C ALA A 12 1.74 -13.03 -16.91
N ILE A 13 2.00 -13.25 -15.61
CA ILE A 13 3.32 -13.05 -15.00
C ILE A 13 4.34 -14.01 -15.60
N GLN A 14 3.98 -15.29 -15.72
CA GLN A 14 4.84 -16.31 -16.32
C GLN A 14 5.19 -15.96 -17.78
N ALA A 15 4.21 -15.51 -18.56
CA ALA A 15 4.41 -15.09 -19.93
C ALA A 15 5.37 -13.89 -20.03
N TRP A 16 5.21 -12.89 -19.15
CA TRP A 16 6.09 -11.71 -19.12
C TRP A 16 7.55 -12.07 -18.83
N TYR A 17 7.80 -12.91 -17.82
CA TYR A 17 9.16 -13.29 -17.44
C TYR A 17 9.72 -14.48 -18.23
N ALA A 18 8.93 -15.09 -19.12
CA ALA A 18 9.26 -16.34 -19.81
C ALA A 18 9.75 -17.45 -18.84
N ALA A 19 9.24 -17.46 -17.61
CA ALA A 19 9.64 -18.38 -16.54
C ALA A 19 8.48 -18.61 -15.57
N ALA A 20 8.31 -19.86 -15.13
CA ALA A 20 7.31 -20.18 -14.11
C ALA A 20 7.69 -19.51 -12.78
N PRO A 21 6.79 -18.72 -12.15
CA PRO A 21 7.09 -18.05 -10.91
C PRO A 21 7.18 -19.04 -9.75
N TYR A 22 8.10 -18.79 -8.81
CA TYR A 22 8.08 -19.48 -7.53
C TYR A 22 6.96 -18.91 -6.67
N ILE A 23 5.98 -19.74 -6.33
CA ILE A 23 4.85 -19.32 -5.50
C ILE A 23 5.23 -19.49 -4.03
N ALA A 24 5.37 -18.38 -3.32
CA ALA A 24 5.54 -18.37 -1.87
C ALA A 24 4.21 -18.05 -1.18
N GLY A 25 3.92 -18.75 -0.09
CA GLY A 25 2.75 -18.51 0.75
C GLY A 25 3.00 -18.99 2.18
N TRP A 26 2.16 -18.54 3.10
CA TRP A 26 2.17 -18.95 4.49
C TRP A 26 0.73 -19.20 4.96
N THR A 27 0.57 -19.82 6.13
CA THR A 27 -0.75 -20.00 6.74
C THR A 27 -1.24 -18.65 7.26
N GLN A 28 -2.19 -18.05 6.54
CA GLN A 28 -2.76 -16.76 6.88
C GLN A 28 -3.67 -16.86 8.10
N ASN A 29 -3.54 -15.90 9.01
CA ASN A 29 -4.46 -15.73 10.13
C ASN A 29 -5.23 -14.40 10.09
N PHE A 30 -4.96 -13.56 9.08
CA PHE A 30 -5.57 -12.26 8.80
C PHE A 30 -5.46 -11.23 9.94
N TRP A 31 -4.62 -11.48 10.94
CA TRP A 31 -4.25 -10.49 11.95
C TRP A 31 -3.21 -9.54 11.37
N VAL A 32 -3.65 -8.74 10.40
CA VAL A 32 -2.88 -7.69 9.70
C VAL A 32 -3.09 -6.31 10.32
N PHE A 33 -3.74 -6.27 11.49
CA PHE A 33 -4.07 -5.07 12.22
C PHE A 33 -3.23 -4.96 13.50
N PRO A 34 -3.06 -3.74 14.02
CA PRO A 34 -2.37 -3.51 15.28
C PRO A 34 -3.15 -4.09 16.47
N PRO A 35 -2.45 -4.28 17.61
CA PRO A 35 -1.04 -3.94 17.85
C PRO A 35 -0.05 -5.01 17.38
N THR A 36 -0.52 -6.18 16.97
CA THR A 36 0.34 -7.37 16.86
C THR A 36 0.85 -7.64 15.45
N TYR A 37 0.09 -7.30 14.40
CA TYR A 37 0.46 -7.57 13.00
C TYR A 37 0.96 -9.02 12.77
N SER A 38 0.41 -9.98 13.52
CA SER A 38 1.01 -11.32 13.61
C SER A 38 1.07 -12.05 12.27
N ASP A 39 0.11 -11.82 11.38
CA ASP A 39 0.13 -12.41 10.04
C ASP A 39 1.32 -11.90 9.21
N ILE A 40 1.57 -10.59 9.31
CA ILE A 40 2.67 -9.92 8.60
C ILE A 40 4.02 -10.39 9.16
N LEU A 41 4.16 -10.48 10.48
CA LEU A 41 5.38 -10.94 11.14
C LEU A 41 5.72 -12.40 10.78
N TRP A 42 4.72 -13.28 10.82
CA TRP A 42 4.91 -14.71 10.51
C TRP A 42 5.15 -14.94 9.03
N GLY A 43 4.39 -14.26 8.16
CA GLY A 43 4.60 -14.27 6.72
C GLY A 43 5.97 -13.73 6.35
N GLY A 44 6.40 -12.62 6.96
CA GLY A 44 7.70 -12.00 6.73
C GLY A 44 8.86 -12.92 7.10
N SER A 45 8.78 -13.59 8.25
CA SER A 45 9.79 -14.57 8.68
C SER A 45 9.86 -15.77 7.74
N SER A 46 8.69 -16.28 7.32
CA SER A 46 8.57 -17.41 6.39
C SER A 46 9.13 -17.07 5.02
N LEU A 47 8.78 -15.90 4.48
CA LEU A 47 9.29 -15.40 3.20
C LEU A 47 10.80 -15.10 3.26
N ALA A 48 11.31 -14.57 4.37
CA ALA A 48 12.75 -14.36 4.55
C ALA A 48 13.53 -15.69 4.44
N GLY A 49 13.02 -16.77 5.06
CA GLY A 49 13.59 -18.11 4.94
C GLY A 49 13.60 -18.62 3.50
N ILE A 50 12.50 -18.45 2.76
CA ILE A 50 12.40 -18.82 1.34
C ILE A 50 13.42 -18.02 0.51
N LEU A 51 13.43 -16.69 0.64
CA LEU A 51 14.30 -15.81 -0.14
C LEU A 51 15.79 -16.08 0.11
N GLY A 52 16.16 -16.41 1.36
CA GLY A 52 17.52 -16.80 1.73
C GLY A 52 17.94 -18.19 1.25
N GLY A 53 16.99 -19.09 1.00
CA GLY A 53 17.24 -20.43 0.47
C GLY A 53 17.39 -20.48 -1.06
N ILE A 54 16.91 -19.46 -1.78
CA ILE A 54 17.06 -19.37 -3.24
C ILE A 54 18.51 -18.98 -3.57
N PRO A 55 19.22 -19.71 -4.45
CA PRO A 55 20.58 -19.38 -4.86
C PRO A 55 20.78 -17.93 -5.33
N GLY A 56 22.03 -17.47 -5.31
CA GLY A 56 22.42 -16.08 -5.56
C GLY A 56 21.86 -15.47 -6.85
N GLY A 57 21.71 -14.14 -6.85
CA GLY A 57 21.13 -13.35 -7.95
C GLY A 57 19.96 -12.47 -7.48
N PRO A 58 19.74 -11.31 -8.11
CA PRO A 58 18.68 -10.40 -7.70
C PRO A 58 17.32 -10.93 -8.17
N LEU A 59 16.34 -10.98 -7.27
CA LEU A 59 15.01 -11.53 -7.51
C LEU A 59 13.97 -10.45 -7.81
N ASN A 60 13.00 -10.75 -8.67
CA ASN A 60 11.75 -10.00 -8.75
C ASN A 60 10.73 -10.66 -7.82
N VAL A 61 10.05 -9.87 -6.99
CA VAL A 61 8.96 -10.32 -6.13
C VAL A 61 7.72 -9.53 -6.49
N ILE A 62 6.62 -10.25 -6.71
CA ILE A 62 5.29 -9.68 -6.93
C ILE A 62 4.44 -10.11 -5.76
N THR A 63 3.74 -9.16 -5.15
CA THR A 63 2.93 -9.40 -3.96
C THR A 63 1.54 -8.84 -4.12
N HIS A 64 0.57 -9.44 -3.44
CA HIS A 64 -0.82 -9.02 -3.46
C HIS A 64 -1.26 -8.61 -2.06
N SER A 65 -2.05 -7.54 -1.95
CA SER A 65 -2.66 -7.11 -0.69
C SER A 65 -1.61 -6.95 0.44
N HIS A 66 -1.91 -7.39 1.65
CA HIS A 66 -0.97 -7.39 2.79
C HIS A 66 0.32 -8.20 2.54
N GLY A 67 0.40 -9.02 1.48
CA GLY A 67 1.61 -9.70 1.06
C GLY A 67 2.77 -8.75 0.73
N GLY A 68 2.49 -7.52 0.30
CA GLY A 68 3.55 -6.53 0.08
C GLY A 68 4.20 -6.07 1.39
N ASN A 69 3.42 -5.92 2.46
CA ASN A 69 3.97 -5.66 3.79
C ASN A 69 4.81 -6.84 4.31
N VAL A 70 4.41 -8.08 3.99
CA VAL A 70 5.22 -9.29 4.25
C VAL A 70 6.55 -9.25 3.51
N ALA A 71 6.57 -8.88 2.22
CA ALA A 71 7.80 -8.75 1.45
C ALA A 71 8.68 -7.60 1.92
N ILE A 72 8.10 -6.45 2.27
CA ILE A 72 8.82 -5.32 2.86
C ILE A 72 9.51 -5.77 4.16
N LEU A 73 8.80 -6.44 5.06
CA LEU A 73 9.39 -6.92 6.31
C LEU A 73 10.45 -8.00 6.07
N ALA A 74 10.19 -8.95 5.18
CA ALA A 74 11.13 -10.03 4.85
C ALA A 74 12.46 -9.47 4.31
N THR A 75 12.37 -8.52 3.38
CA THR A 75 13.54 -7.89 2.78
C THR A 75 14.27 -6.99 3.77
N HIS A 76 13.54 -6.27 4.64
CA HIS A 76 14.14 -5.54 5.75
C HIS A 76 14.93 -6.47 6.69
N THR A 77 14.37 -7.64 7.02
CA THR A 77 14.99 -8.64 7.91
C THR A 77 16.26 -9.24 7.31
N LEU A 78 16.27 -9.50 6.00
CA LEU A 78 17.46 -9.99 5.29
C LEU A 78 18.51 -8.89 5.05
N GLY A 79 18.11 -7.61 5.11
CA GLY A 79 18.98 -6.47 4.90
C GLY A 79 19.73 -6.54 3.57
N TRP A 80 21.05 -6.29 3.61
CA TRP A 80 21.91 -6.32 2.42
C TRP A 80 22.26 -7.74 1.93
N ALA A 81 21.96 -8.78 2.71
CA ALA A 81 22.32 -10.16 2.36
C ALA A 81 21.49 -10.69 1.18
N ARG A 82 20.28 -10.15 0.97
CA ARG A 82 19.40 -10.51 -0.15
C ARG A 82 18.62 -9.30 -0.65
N GLN A 83 19.16 -8.65 -1.68
CA GLN A 83 18.48 -7.54 -2.33
C GLN A 83 17.58 -8.03 -3.46
N LEU A 84 16.34 -7.56 -3.48
CA LEU A 84 15.45 -7.74 -4.63
C LEU A 84 15.87 -6.80 -5.76
N ARG A 85 15.77 -7.28 -6.99
CA ARG A 85 15.78 -6.44 -8.19
C ARG A 85 14.59 -5.49 -8.15
N THR A 86 13.40 -6.08 -8.07
CA THR A 86 12.13 -5.37 -8.10
C THR A 86 11.18 -5.97 -7.08
N LEU A 87 10.48 -5.12 -6.34
CA LEU A 87 9.30 -5.47 -5.56
C LEU A 87 8.08 -4.78 -6.17
N VAL A 88 7.16 -5.56 -6.74
CA VAL A 88 5.87 -5.08 -7.25
C VAL A 88 4.80 -5.38 -6.22
N ASN A 89 4.12 -4.35 -5.77
CA ASN A 89 3.06 -4.40 -4.77
C ASN A 89 1.71 -4.16 -5.44
N LEU A 90 0.87 -5.18 -5.52
CA LEU A 90 -0.47 -5.09 -6.10
C LEU A 90 -1.50 -4.88 -4.99
N GLY A 91 -2.07 -3.67 -4.89
CA GLY A 91 -3.09 -3.36 -3.88
C GLY A 91 -2.56 -3.39 -2.45
N THR A 92 -1.26 -3.25 -2.22
CA THR A 92 -0.68 -3.34 -0.87
C THR A 92 -1.05 -2.10 -0.04
N PRO A 93 -1.59 -2.26 1.19
CA PRO A 93 -1.64 -1.19 2.18
C PRO A 93 -0.23 -0.76 2.57
N ILE A 94 0.15 0.51 2.37
CA ILE A 94 1.45 1.00 2.84
C ILE A 94 1.35 1.30 4.33
N ASN A 95 1.93 0.44 5.16
CA ASN A 95 1.86 0.53 6.62
C ASN A 95 3.18 1.06 7.21
N TRP A 96 3.15 2.30 7.70
CA TRP A 96 4.32 2.98 8.26
C TRP A 96 4.79 2.46 9.62
N ASP A 97 4.02 1.60 10.28
CA ASP A 97 4.46 0.94 11.51
C ASP A 97 5.53 -0.13 11.22
N LEU A 98 5.63 -0.58 9.97
CA LEU A 98 6.52 -1.66 9.58
C LEU A 98 7.91 -1.12 9.21
N PRO A 99 8.97 -1.76 9.71
CA PRO A 99 10.32 -1.38 9.31
C PRO A 99 10.52 -1.70 7.82
N GLY A 100 11.17 -0.79 7.10
CA GLY A 100 11.36 -0.90 5.65
C GLY A 100 10.24 -0.27 4.80
N ALA A 101 9.08 0.07 5.38
CA ALA A 101 7.95 0.65 4.63
C ALA A 101 8.28 2.05 4.08
N LEU A 102 9.01 2.86 4.86
CA LEU A 102 9.49 4.19 4.46
C LEU A 102 10.87 4.13 3.77
N GLY A 103 11.28 2.95 3.31
CA GLY A 103 12.60 2.69 2.75
C GLY A 103 13.56 1.98 3.68
N GLY A 104 14.71 1.64 3.14
CA GLY A 104 15.72 0.80 3.78
C GLY A 104 16.33 -0.23 2.82
N PRO A 105 17.28 -1.03 3.31
CA PRO A 105 17.86 -2.10 2.52
C PRO A 105 16.80 -3.18 2.25
N GLY A 106 16.64 -3.60 0.99
CA GLY A 106 15.75 -4.71 0.68
C GLY A 106 15.38 -4.86 -0.79
N SER A 107 15.30 -3.76 -1.54
CA SER A 107 14.97 -3.77 -2.97
C SER A 107 15.64 -2.60 -3.70
N TYR A 108 16.19 -2.83 -4.90
CA TYR A 108 16.70 -1.75 -5.75
C TYR A 108 15.58 -0.89 -6.33
N TRP A 109 14.44 -1.50 -6.61
CA TRP A 109 13.27 -0.85 -7.19
C TRP A 109 12.00 -1.36 -6.53
N ARG A 110 11.06 -0.45 -6.26
CA ARG A 110 9.71 -0.78 -5.82
C ARG A 110 8.71 -0.17 -6.79
N CYS A 111 7.63 -0.88 -7.10
CA CYS A 111 6.49 -0.32 -7.80
C CYS A 111 5.22 -0.68 -7.05
N GLN A 112 4.39 0.33 -6.80
CA GLN A 112 3.15 0.20 -6.08
C GLN A 112 1.97 0.42 -7.01
N ILE A 113 0.98 -0.46 -6.91
CA ILE A 113 -0.24 -0.38 -7.69
C ILE A 113 -1.39 -0.11 -6.75
N SER A 114 -2.07 1.00 -6.96
CA SER A 114 -3.07 1.51 -6.04
C SER A 114 -4.31 2.00 -6.77
N SER A 115 -5.44 1.99 -6.07
CA SER A 115 -6.65 2.62 -6.59
C SER A 115 -7.29 3.58 -5.60
N THR A 116 -7.83 4.70 -6.08
CA THR A 116 -8.65 5.59 -5.25
C THR A 116 -9.94 4.92 -4.77
N ALA A 117 -10.41 3.87 -5.45
CA ALA A 117 -11.60 3.10 -5.07
C ALA A 117 -11.31 1.98 -4.05
N ASP A 118 -10.05 1.69 -3.76
CA ASP A 118 -9.66 0.59 -2.88
C ASP A 118 -9.58 1.01 -1.40
N TRP A 119 -10.66 0.86 -0.64
CA TRP A 119 -10.64 1.15 0.81
C TRP A 119 -9.92 0.08 1.64
N VAL A 120 -9.61 -1.09 1.08
CA VAL A 120 -8.88 -2.15 1.79
C VAL A 120 -7.43 -1.73 2.04
N GLN A 121 -6.81 -1.06 1.07
CA GLN A 121 -5.48 -0.44 1.25
C GLN A 121 -5.44 0.56 2.41
N PHE A 122 -6.51 1.32 2.63
CA PHE A 122 -6.56 2.24 3.76
C PHE A 122 -6.72 1.52 5.08
N ILE A 123 -7.65 0.56 5.15
CA ILE A 123 -7.95 -0.19 6.37
C ILE A 123 -6.72 -0.98 6.86
N GLY A 124 -5.93 -1.54 5.94
CA GLY A 124 -4.72 -2.30 6.27
C GLY A 124 -3.46 -1.47 6.60
N ALA A 125 -3.55 -0.13 6.62
CA ALA A 125 -2.42 0.76 6.88
C ALA A 125 -2.20 1.02 8.38
N SER A 126 -1.22 1.88 8.72
CA SER A 126 -0.94 2.24 10.12
C SER A 126 -2.13 2.98 10.75
N PRO A 127 -2.44 2.73 12.05
CA PRO A 127 -3.41 3.52 12.81
C PRO A 127 -3.08 5.00 12.83
N VAL A 128 -1.80 5.38 12.79
CA VAL A 128 -1.42 6.79 12.77
C VAL A 128 -1.89 7.43 11.48
N GLN A 129 -1.73 6.75 10.34
CA GLN A 129 -2.22 7.24 9.05
C GLN A 129 -3.75 7.36 9.05
N ILE A 130 -4.45 6.32 9.52
CA ILE A 130 -5.92 6.28 9.59
C ILE A 130 -6.46 7.35 10.56
N ALA A 131 -5.88 7.46 11.76
CA ALA A 131 -6.33 8.40 12.78
C ALA A 131 -6.13 9.85 12.34
N ASN A 132 -5.00 10.17 11.71
CA ASN A 132 -4.77 11.52 11.19
C ASN A 132 -5.71 11.86 10.02
N PHE A 133 -6.02 10.91 9.13
CA PHE A 133 -7.06 11.09 8.11
C PHE A 133 -8.40 11.46 8.76
N VAL A 134 -8.87 10.65 9.71
CA VAL A 134 -10.16 10.87 10.38
C VAL A 134 -10.17 12.19 11.13
N TYR A 135 -9.07 12.52 11.81
CA TYR A 135 -8.92 13.79 12.54
C TYR A 135 -9.01 15.00 11.61
N SER A 136 -8.31 15.00 10.48
CA SER A 136 -8.38 16.10 9.51
C SER A 136 -9.75 16.21 8.84
N ILE A 137 -10.44 15.11 8.55
CA ILE A 137 -11.84 15.17 8.09
C ILE A 137 -12.73 15.82 9.16
N TYR A 138 -12.58 15.44 10.43
CA TYR A 138 -13.32 16.05 11.53
C TYR A 138 -13.06 17.55 11.63
N GLN A 139 -11.79 17.98 11.57
CA GLN A 139 -11.42 19.40 11.61
C GLN A 139 -11.97 20.18 10.42
N SER A 140 -11.95 19.57 9.22
CA SER A 140 -12.54 20.17 8.03
C SER A 140 -14.04 20.45 8.21
N VAL A 141 -14.79 19.50 8.79
CA VAL A 141 -16.21 19.67 9.09
C VAL A 141 -16.43 20.78 10.11
N GLN A 142 -15.62 20.85 11.17
CA GLN A 142 -15.71 21.93 12.16
C GLN A 142 -15.47 23.31 11.52
N GLY A 143 -14.46 23.42 10.64
CA GLY A 143 -14.20 24.64 9.87
C GLY A 143 -15.39 25.03 8.99
N ALA A 144 -16.02 24.08 8.29
CA ALA A 144 -17.18 24.35 7.46
C ALA A 144 -18.38 24.84 8.28
N VAL A 145 -18.66 24.20 9.42
CA VAL A 145 -19.74 24.61 10.34
C VAL A 145 -19.49 26.03 10.88
N ALA A 146 -18.25 26.34 11.28
CA ALA A 146 -17.87 27.68 11.73
C ALA A 146 -18.01 28.73 10.62
N ALA A 147 -17.66 28.38 9.38
CA ALA A 147 -17.85 29.26 8.21
C ALA A 147 -19.33 29.60 7.99
N PHE A 148 -20.22 28.61 8.05
CA PHE A 148 -21.66 28.83 7.92
C PHE A 148 -22.22 29.69 9.06
N ALA A 149 -21.76 29.47 10.29
CA ALA A 149 -22.17 30.28 11.43
C ALA A 149 -21.74 31.75 11.27
N ALA A 150 -20.51 32.00 10.79
CA ALA A 150 -20.00 33.34 10.51
C ALA A 150 -20.76 34.02 9.35
N LEU A 151 -21.12 33.28 8.30
CA LEU A 151 -21.98 33.80 7.23
C LEU A 151 -23.36 34.22 7.77
N ALA A 152 -23.97 33.37 8.60
CA ALA A 152 -25.28 33.64 9.17
C ALA A 152 -25.30 34.86 10.11
N SER A 153 -24.17 35.20 10.73
CA SER A 153 -24.02 36.39 11.58
C SER A 153 -23.55 37.64 10.83
N GLY A 154 -23.27 37.55 9.53
CA GLY A 154 -22.78 38.66 8.71
C GLY A 154 -21.26 38.91 8.80
N ASP A 155 -20.51 38.02 9.43
CA ASP A 155 -19.04 38.06 9.46
C ASP A 155 -18.45 37.36 8.22
N TYR A 156 -18.40 38.08 7.10
CA TYR A 156 -17.88 37.56 5.84
C TYR A 156 -16.37 37.27 5.86
N TYR A 157 -15.59 38.01 6.65
CA TYR A 157 -14.14 37.79 6.74
C TYR A 157 -13.83 36.55 7.58
N GLY A 158 -14.52 36.38 8.72
CA GLY A 158 -14.43 35.15 9.51
C GLY A 158 -14.90 33.94 8.73
N ALA A 159 -16.01 34.06 7.99
CA ALA A 159 -16.51 33.00 7.12
C ALA A 159 -15.46 32.53 6.10
N LEU A 160 -14.80 33.47 5.42
CA LEU A 160 -13.74 33.14 4.46
C LEU A 160 -12.57 32.42 5.13
N ALA A 161 -12.12 32.89 6.29
CA ALA A 161 -11.03 32.27 7.04
C ALA A 161 -11.36 30.83 7.47
N TYR A 162 -12.56 30.59 8.00
CA TYR A 162 -12.99 29.24 8.39
C TYR A 162 -13.19 28.31 7.19
N PHE A 163 -13.65 28.84 6.06
CA PHE A 163 -13.74 28.07 4.83
C PHE A 163 -12.35 27.66 4.31
N GLN A 164 -11.38 28.58 4.33
CA GLN A 164 -9.99 28.27 3.99
C GLN A 164 -9.40 27.20 4.90
N TYR A 165 -9.66 27.27 6.21
CA TYR A 165 -9.26 26.23 7.16
C TYR A 165 -9.90 24.87 6.83
N SER A 166 -11.19 24.84 6.53
CA SER A 166 -11.90 23.62 6.12
C SER A 166 -11.27 22.96 4.90
N VAL A 167 -10.96 23.75 3.86
CA VAL A 167 -10.30 23.27 2.64
C VAL A 167 -8.89 22.77 2.91
N PHE A 168 -8.11 23.48 3.74
CA PHE A 168 -6.78 23.04 4.15
C PHE A 168 -6.83 21.65 4.79
N GLU A 169 -7.76 21.42 5.71
CA GLU A 169 -7.89 20.13 6.38
C GLU A 169 -8.37 19.00 5.44
N VAL A 170 -9.16 19.30 4.40
CA VAL A 170 -9.44 18.30 3.33
C VAL A 170 -8.17 17.89 2.61
N ILE A 171 -7.27 18.84 2.30
CA ILE A 171 -6.00 18.55 1.64
C ILE A 171 -5.10 17.70 2.55
N VAL A 172 -5.06 18.00 3.84
CA VAL A 172 -4.31 17.19 4.82
C VAL A 172 -4.91 15.79 4.94
N ALA A 173 -6.24 15.66 4.96
CA ALA A 173 -6.89 14.35 4.92
C ALA A 173 -6.52 13.57 3.65
N GLU A 174 -6.58 14.19 2.47
CA GLU A 174 -6.17 13.53 1.22
C GLU A 174 -4.72 13.06 1.24
N PHE A 175 -3.81 13.83 1.85
CA PHE A 175 -2.43 13.39 2.08
C PHE A 175 -2.38 12.11 2.92
N TRP A 176 -3.08 12.07 4.05
CA TRP A 176 -3.09 10.87 4.90
C TRP A 176 -3.73 9.67 4.22
N TRP A 177 -4.81 9.88 3.46
CA TRP A 177 -5.43 8.86 2.62
C TRP A 177 -4.44 8.29 1.60
N ARG A 178 -3.78 9.15 0.82
CA ARG A 178 -2.78 8.74 -0.17
C ARG A 178 -1.57 8.07 0.44
N SER A 179 -1.15 8.48 1.64
CA SER A 179 -0.03 7.86 2.34
C SER A 179 -0.22 6.35 2.57
N THR A 180 -1.47 5.87 2.64
CA THR A 180 -1.80 4.44 2.78
C THR A 180 -1.64 3.63 1.49
N LYS A 181 -1.35 4.31 0.38
CA LYS A 181 -1.39 3.77 -0.99
C LYS A 181 -0.14 4.10 -1.80
N GLU A 182 0.61 5.13 -1.42
CA GLU A 182 1.77 5.59 -2.17
C GLU A 182 3.05 4.99 -1.57
N GLU A 183 3.84 4.36 -2.43
CA GLU A 183 5.19 3.91 -2.07
C GLU A 183 6.13 5.11 -1.97
N VAL A 184 6.96 5.12 -0.92
CA VAL A 184 7.88 6.23 -0.65
C VAL A 184 9.17 6.08 -1.47
N VAL A 185 9.53 4.86 -1.84
CA VAL A 185 10.84 4.51 -2.43
C VAL A 185 10.78 4.26 -3.94
N GLY A 186 9.60 4.38 -4.56
CA GLY A 186 9.39 4.04 -5.96
C GLY A 186 8.08 4.58 -6.51
N PRO A 187 7.80 4.40 -7.82
CA PRO A 187 6.57 4.88 -8.42
C PRO A 187 5.34 4.21 -7.85
N THR A 188 4.25 4.97 -7.84
CA THR A 188 2.89 4.47 -7.63
C THR A 188 2.09 4.66 -8.91
N LEU A 189 1.58 3.57 -9.48
CA LEU A 189 0.62 3.60 -10.59
C LEU A 189 -0.80 3.60 -10.03
N TRP A 190 -1.58 4.59 -10.47
CA TRP A 190 -2.89 4.90 -9.92
C TRP A 190 -4.03 4.50 -10.86
N PHE A 191 -5.04 3.83 -10.30
CA PHE A 191 -6.32 3.56 -10.94
C PHE A 191 -7.45 4.30 -10.20
N SER A 192 -8.47 4.76 -10.91
CA SER A 192 -9.57 5.54 -10.29
C SER A 192 -10.81 4.73 -9.91
N GLY A 193 -10.95 3.49 -10.38
CA GLY A 193 -12.19 2.72 -10.23
C GLY A 193 -12.04 1.21 -10.05
N LEU A 194 -10.83 0.73 -9.76
CA LEU A 194 -10.59 -0.69 -9.54
C LEU A 194 -10.77 -1.02 -8.06
N SER A 195 -11.53 -2.08 -7.77
CA SER A 195 -11.60 -2.61 -6.40
C SER A 195 -10.27 -3.24 -6.00
N HIS A 196 -10.11 -3.54 -4.71
CA HIS A 196 -8.94 -4.24 -4.20
C HIS A 196 -8.64 -5.54 -4.97
N PHE A 197 -9.68 -6.31 -5.28
CA PHE A 197 -9.52 -7.60 -5.97
C PHE A 197 -9.19 -7.42 -7.45
N ASP A 198 -9.70 -6.36 -8.09
CA ASP A 198 -9.41 -6.09 -9.51
C ASP A 198 -7.92 -5.77 -9.72
N LEU A 199 -7.26 -5.16 -8.72
CA LEU A 199 -5.82 -4.87 -8.75
C LEU A 199 -4.95 -6.12 -8.83
N HIS A 200 -5.50 -7.31 -8.54
CA HIS A 200 -4.80 -8.59 -8.61
C HIS A 200 -5.09 -9.36 -9.92
N SER A 201 -5.77 -8.73 -10.87
CA SER A 201 -6.15 -9.37 -12.14
C SER A 201 -5.02 -9.40 -13.17
N ALA A 202 -5.14 -10.33 -14.13
CA ALA A 202 -4.25 -10.39 -15.29
C ALA A 202 -4.32 -9.11 -16.13
N ALA A 203 -5.50 -8.49 -16.24
CA ALA A 203 -5.70 -7.24 -16.97
C ALA A 203 -4.87 -6.09 -16.37
N VAL A 204 -4.85 -6.00 -15.03
CA VAL A 204 -4.00 -5.03 -14.34
C VAL A 204 -2.54 -5.36 -14.55
N TRP A 205 -2.11 -6.62 -14.38
CA TRP A 205 -0.73 -7.04 -14.65
C TRP A 205 -0.26 -6.63 -16.05
N ASN A 206 -1.02 -6.98 -17.09
CA ASN A 206 -0.68 -6.65 -18.47
C ASN A 206 -0.55 -5.14 -18.73
N THR A 207 -1.26 -4.32 -17.96
CA THR A 207 -1.18 -2.86 -18.04
C THR A 207 0.08 -2.32 -17.37
N ILE A 208 0.48 -2.89 -16.23
CA ILE A 208 1.56 -2.36 -15.38
C ILE A 208 2.93 -2.96 -15.69
N ALA A 209 2.98 -4.17 -16.27
CA ALA A 209 4.22 -4.91 -16.48
C ALA A 209 5.28 -4.13 -17.30
N PRO A 210 4.92 -3.36 -18.34
CA PRO A 210 5.90 -2.52 -19.06
C PRO A 210 6.57 -1.43 -18.20
N TYR A 211 5.96 -1.06 -17.07
CA TYR A 211 6.43 -0.01 -16.17
C TYR A 211 7.09 -0.57 -14.90
N CYS A 212 6.66 -1.75 -14.46
CA CYS A 212 7.00 -2.32 -13.16
C CYS A 212 7.63 -3.71 -13.21
N GLY A 213 7.57 -4.39 -14.36
CA GLY A 213 8.03 -5.76 -14.56
C GLY A 213 9.44 -5.87 -15.09
#